data_AF-A0A397J469-F1
#
_entry.id   AF-A0A397J469-F1
#
_cell.length_a   1.000
_cell.length_b   1.000
_cell.length_c   1.000
_cell.angle_alpha   90.00
_cell.angle_beta   90.00
_cell.angle_gamma   90.00
#
_symmetry.space_group_name_H-M   'P 1'
#
loop_
_entity.id
_entity.type
_entity.pdbx_description
1 polymer ?
#
loop_
_entity_poly.entity_id
_entity_poly.type
_entity_poly.pdbx_seq_one_letter_code
_entity_poly.pdbx_strand_id
1 'polypeptide(L)'
;MDLKDEETFQYLSSELATKEDIILTPEYMRIVSQPSSKSSNPSPKLIILDLNGTLLYRKKRRKGKYRVDPRPFINEFLEYLFNVDTFSIMIWSSARPENVNRMVREIFGNYRERLIAVWGRDKFGLSEEEFFTDFKPIKNLEIVWKEFNEKNGSNFDEQKKEFNQTNTILIDDSPYKAQLQPFNAIHLSEFKRNEEDRELLRIIEYLKSIKYQSNISAFIKEHPFNTNSEV
;
A
#
# COMPACT_ATOMS: atom_id res chain seq x y z
N MET A 1 -6.25 8.77 23.85
CA MET A 1 -6.07 7.40 23.33
C MET A 1 -5.99 6.51 24.54
N ASP A 2 -6.90 5.55 24.63
CA ASP A 2 -7.08 4.71 25.82
C ASP A 2 -5.97 3.65 25.85
N LEU A 3 -5.34 3.44 27.00
CA LEU A 3 -4.19 2.50 27.16
C LEU A 3 -4.54 1.06 26.75
N LYS A 4 -5.84 0.72 26.74
CA LYS A 4 -6.36 -0.59 26.31
C LYS A 4 -6.25 -0.84 24.80
N ASP A 5 -6.25 0.22 24.00
CA ASP A 5 -6.13 0.09 22.55
C ASP A 5 -4.68 -0.28 22.18
N GLU A 6 -3.69 0.41 22.74
CA GLU A 6 -2.26 0.12 22.51
C GLU A 6 -1.89 -1.31 22.89
N GLU A 7 -2.39 -1.81 24.03
CA GLU A 7 -2.11 -3.17 24.52
C GLU A 7 -2.73 -4.25 23.61
N THR A 8 -3.94 -4.00 23.08
CA THR A 8 -4.61 -4.88 22.11
C THR A 8 -3.87 -4.90 20.75
N PHE A 9 -3.41 -3.74 20.29
CA PHE A 9 -2.64 -3.62 19.05
C PHE A 9 -1.27 -4.31 19.13
N GLN A 10 -0.61 -4.19 20.28
CA GLN A 10 0.69 -4.81 20.51
C GLN A 10 0.55 -6.33 20.64
N TYR A 11 -0.53 -6.82 21.25
CA TYR A 11 -0.86 -8.24 21.31
C TYR A 11 -1.07 -8.84 19.90
N LEU A 12 -1.93 -8.23 19.09
CA LEU A 12 -2.20 -8.67 17.71
C LEU A 12 -0.95 -8.66 16.82
N SER A 13 -0.06 -7.69 17.03
CA SER A 13 1.19 -7.59 16.25
C SER A 13 2.23 -8.64 16.68
N SER A 14 2.24 -9.04 17.96
CA SER A 14 3.19 -10.00 18.52
C SER A 14 2.84 -11.47 18.25
N GLU A 15 1.55 -11.85 18.20
CA GLU A 15 1.13 -13.22 17.87
C GLU A 15 1.41 -13.57 16.39
N LEU A 16 1.42 -12.59 15.49
CA LEU A 16 1.63 -12.81 14.05
C LEU A 16 3.10 -13.05 13.65
N ALA A 17 4.04 -13.00 14.61
CA ALA A 17 5.48 -13.13 14.35
C ALA A 17 6.02 -14.57 14.43
N THR A 18 5.19 -15.56 14.76
CA THR A 18 5.57 -16.98 14.71
C THR A 18 5.18 -17.61 13.38
N LYS A 19 5.94 -18.61 12.95
CA LYS A 19 5.80 -19.41 11.72
C LYS A 19 4.52 -20.28 11.67
N GLU A 20 3.41 -19.80 12.22
CA GLU A 20 2.09 -20.41 12.07
C GLU A 20 1.47 -19.89 10.77
N ASP A 21 0.77 -20.76 10.04
CA ASP A 21 0.05 -20.37 8.84
C ASP A 21 -0.86 -19.19 9.19
N ILE A 22 -0.64 -18.03 8.59
CA ILE A 22 -1.50 -16.87 8.81
C ILE A 22 -2.90 -17.23 8.30
N ILE A 23 -3.81 -17.51 9.24
CA ILE A 23 -5.19 -17.85 8.94
C ILE A 23 -5.92 -16.54 8.62
N LEU A 24 -6.31 -16.38 7.36
CA LEU A 24 -7.14 -15.25 6.95
C LEU A 24 -8.46 -15.28 7.71
N THR A 25 -8.89 -14.11 8.22
CA THR A 25 -10.09 -14.04 9.04
C THR A 25 -11.33 -14.50 8.25
N PRO A 26 -12.30 -15.17 8.88
CA PRO A 26 -13.54 -15.57 8.20
C PRO A 26 -14.28 -14.38 7.56
N GLU A 27 -14.23 -13.22 8.21
CA GLU A 27 -14.85 -11.99 7.71
C GLU A 27 -14.19 -11.48 6.42
N TYR A 28 -12.85 -11.46 6.38
CA TYR A 28 -12.10 -11.12 5.18
C TYR A 28 -12.45 -12.08 4.03
N MET A 29 -12.45 -13.38 4.29
CA MET A 29 -12.78 -14.40 3.29
C MET A 29 -14.23 -14.36 2.81
N ARG A 30 -15.16 -13.94 3.67
CA ARG A 30 -16.58 -13.73 3.31
C ARG A 30 -16.72 -12.62 2.26
N ILE A 31 -15.94 -11.55 2.34
CA ILE A 31 -15.95 -10.47 1.34
C ILE A 31 -15.19 -10.88 0.08
N VAL A 32 -14.06 -11.57 0.21
CA VAL A 32 -13.30 -12.12 -0.94
C VAL A 32 -14.19 -13.04 -1.80
N SER A 33 -15.09 -13.80 -1.18
CA SER A 33 -15.95 -14.77 -1.86
C SER A 33 -17.17 -14.13 -2.54
N GLN A 34 -17.42 -12.83 -2.32
CA GLN A 34 -18.47 -12.10 -3.02
C GLN A 34 -17.93 -11.63 -4.38
N PRO A 35 -18.62 -11.93 -5.49
CA PRO A 35 -18.11 -11.63 -6.82
C PRO A 35 -17.92 -10.13 -7.03
N SER A 36 -16.91 -9.79 -7.84
CA SER A 36 -16.73 -8.42 -8.31
C SER A 36 -17.58 -8.17 -9.55
N SER A 37 -18.15 -6.97 -9.64
CA SER A 37 -18.89 -6.51 -10.80
C SER A 37 -18.25 -5.26 -11.40
N LYS A 38 -18.19 -5.21 -12.72
CA LYS A 38 -17.68 -4.05 -13.45
C LYS A 38 -18.77 -2.99 -13.57
N SER A 39 -18.49 -1.79 -13.08
CA SER A 39 -19.33 -0.60 -13.23
C SER A 39 -19.02 0.16 -14.51
N SER A 40 -19.99 0.95 -15.01
CA SER A 40 -19.79 1.89 -16.12
C SER A 40 -18.87 3.06 -15.73
N ASN A 41 -18.93 3.49 -14.47
CA ASN A 41 -18.11 4.55 -13.92
C ASN A 41 -17.13 4.01 -12.87
N PRO A 42 -15.90 4.55 -12.78
CA PRO A 42 -14.97 4.18 -11.72
C PRO A 42 -15.52 4.61 -10.36
N SER A 43 -15.26 3.82 -9.33
CA SER A 43 -15.59 4.16 -7.94
C SER A 43 -14.33 4.62 -7.19
N PRO A 44 -14.48 5.33 -6.05
CA PRO A 44 -13.35 5.72 -5.22
C PRO A 44 -12.46 4.52 -4.86
N LYS A 45 -11.14 4.66 -5.02
CA LYS A 45 -10.14 3.66 -4.61
C LYS A 45 -9.05 4.28 -3.74
N LEU A 46 -8.63 3.56 -2.71
CA LEU A 46 -7.41 3.87 -1.96
C LEU A 46 -6.25 3.09 -2.57
N ILE A 47 -5.21 3.79 -3.01
CA ILE A 47 -3.97 3.20 -3.50
C ILE A 47 -2.87 3.45 -2.46
N ILE A 48 -2.34 2.37 -1.90
CA ILE A 48 -1.27 2.37 -0.91
C ILE A 48 0.02 1.94 -1.58
N LEU A 49 1.02 2.80 -1.58
CA LEU A 49 2.30 2.55 -2.25
C LEU A 49 3.39 2.25 -1.23
N ASP A 50 4.09 1.12 -1.40
CA ASP A 50 5.45 0.98 -0.88
C ASP A 50 6.43 1.87 -1.67
N LEU A 51 7.67 1.99 -1.18
CA LEU A 51 8.69 2.84 -1.78
C LEU A 51 9.90 2.03 -2.27
N ASN A 52 10.74 1.56 -1.35
CA ASN A 52 12.03 0.98 -1.71
C ASN A 52 11.87 -0.48 -2.14
N GLY A 53 12.28 -0.79 -3.36
CA GLY A 53 12.01 -2.07 -4.02
C GLY A 53 10.77 -2.01 -4.91
N THR A 54 9.87 -1.04 -4.68
CA THR A 54 8.62 -0.87 -5.43
C THR A 54 8.69 0.27 -6.45
N LEU A 55 8.88 1.52 -6.01
CA LEU A 55 8.92 2.72 -6.88
C LEU A 55 10.33 3.24 -7.14
N LEU A 56 11.29 2.83 -6.31
CA LEU A 56 12.67 3.30 -6.35
C LEU A 56 13.60 2.24 -5.76
N TYR A 57 14.89 2.36 -6.08
CA TYR A 57 15.95 1.65 -5.40
C TYR A 57 16.81 2.63 -4.60
N ARG A 58 17.01 2.35 -3.31
CA ARG A 58 17.84 3.18 -2.43
C ARG A 58 19.23 2.57 -2.28
N LYS A 59 20.24 3.21 -2.87
CA LYS A 59 21.65 2.79 -2.74
C LYS A 59 22.35 3.53 -1.60
N LYS A 60 22.98 2.79 -0.67
CA LYS A 60 23.90 3.38 0.32
C LYS A 60 25.16 3.89 -0.40
N ARG A 61 25.51 5.16 -0.18
CA ARG A 61 26.76 5.78 -0.63
C ARG A 61 27.76 5.88 0.52
N ARG A 62 29.00 6.28 0.20
CA ARG A 62 30.02 6.65 1.20
C ARG A 62 29.49 7.79 2.09
N LYS A 63 29.92 7.79 3.37
CA LYS A 63 29.50 8.76 4.40
C LYS A 63 28.01 8.71 4.80
N GLY A 64 27.36 7.55 4.68
CA GLY A 64 25.99 7.35 5.18
C GLY A 64 24.87 8.05 4.39
N LYS A 65 25.19 8.72 3.28
CA LYS A 65 24.17 9.27 2.36
C LYS A 65 23.57 8.14 1.52
N TYR A 66 22.34 8.31 1.08
CA TYR A 66 21.70 7.38 0.14
C TYR A 66 21.37 8.12 -1.15
N ARG A 67 21.50 7.42 -2.28
CA ARG A 67 20.96 7.86 -3.58
C ARG A 67 19.62 7.18 -3.79
N VAL A 68 18.64 7.92 -4.26
CA VAL A 68 17.38 7.38 -4.78
C VAL A 68 17.54 7.24 -6.29
N ASP A 69 17.36 6.02 -6.77
CA ASP A 69 17.27 5.73 -8.20
C ASP A 69 15.78 5.41 -8.48
N PRO A 70 15.04 6.30 -9.18
CA PRO A 70 13.65 6.02 -9.52
C PRO A 70 13.53 4.79 -10.41
N ARG A 71 12.42 4.05 -10.27
CA ARG A 71 12.08 2.97 -11.19
C ARG A 71 11.74 3.54 -12.57
N PRO A 72 12.11 2.89 -13.69
CA PRO A 72 11.68 3.33 -15.02
C PRO A 72 10.16 3.56 -15.09
N PHE A 73 9.76 4.57 -15.86
CA PHE A 73 8.36 5.01 -16.03
C PHE A 73 7.68 5.58 -14.77
N ILE A 74 8.46 6.03 -13.79
CA ILE A 74 7.91 6.63 -12.57
C ILE A 74 7.04 7.86 -12.86
N ASN A 75 7.40 8.68 -13.84
CA ASN A 75 6.66 9.91 -14.13
C ASN A 75 5.29 9.58 -14.74
N GLU A 76 5.25 8.64 -15.67
CA GLU A 76 4.05 8.14 -16.33
C GLU A 76 3.11 7.46 -15.31
N PHE A 77 3.68 6.70 -14.37
CA PHE A 77 2.93 6.09 -13.27
C PHE A 77 2.31 7.13 -12.34
N LEU A 78 3.10 8.12 -11.90
CA LEU A 78 2.60 9.19 -11.04
C LEU A 78 1.56 10.05 -11.77
N GLU A 79 1.81 10.43 -13.01
CA GLU A 79 0.86 11.18 -13.83
C GLU A 79 -0.47 10.43 -13.93
N TYR A 80 -0.43 9.13 -14.24
CA TYR A 80 -1.65 8.32 -14.28
C TYR A 80 -2.37 8.29 -12.93
N LEU A 81 -1.67 7.95 -11.84
CA LEU A 81 -2.29 7.85 -10.50
C LEU A 81 -2.98 9.15 -10.09
N PHE A 82 -2.33 10.28 -10.33
CA PHE A 82 -2.80 11.58 -9.90
C PHE A 82 -3.72 12.26 -10.92
N ASN A 83 -3.94 11.69 -12.11
CA ASN A 83 -4.95 12.18 -13.06
C ASN A 83 -6.27 11.38 -13.00
N VAL A 84 -6.36 10.35 -12.14
CA VAL A 84 -7.61 9.62 -11.88
C VAL A 84 -8.30 10.21 -10.65
N ASP A 85 -9.39 10.95 -10.85
CA ASP A 85 -10.12 11.67 -9.79
C ASP A 85 -10.70 10.77 -8.67
N THR A 86 -10.91 9.49 -8.98
CA THR A 86 -11.43 8.53 -8.00
C THR A 86 -10.33 7.94 -7.11
N PHE A 87 -9.05 8.18 -7.41
CA PHE A 87 -7.96 7.64 -6.60
C PHE A 87 -7.58 8.57 -5.45
N SER A 88 -7.48 7.97 -4.27
CA SER A 88 -6.81 8.55 -3.12
C SER A 88 -5.48 7.82 -2.93
N ILE A 89 -4.37 8.56 -2.91
CA ILE A 89 -3.03 7.97 -2.88
C ILE A 89 -2.38 8.17 -1.52
N MET A 90 -1.85 7.11 -0.92
CA MET A 90 -1.04 7.17 0.30
C MET A 90 0.26 6.39 0.16
N ILE A 91 1.25 6.77 0.96
CA ILE A 91 2.51 6.04 1.11
C ILE A 91 2.47 5.24 2.40
N TRP A 92 2.90 3.99 2.36
CA TRP A 92 3.19 3.22 3.56
C TRP A 92 4.49 2.44 3.36
N SER A 93 5.57 2.82 4.04
CA SER A 93 6.89 2.22 3.86
C SER A 93 7.45 1.75 5.20
N SER A 94 8.11 0.58 5.21
CA SER A 94 8.80 0.04 6.39
C SER A 94 10.06 0.81 6.80
N ALA A 95 10.46 1.83 6.02
CA ALA A 95 11.56 2.71 6.34
C ALA A 95 11.16 3.74 7.43
N ARG A 96 12.16 4.22 8.18
CA ARG A 96 11.93 5.27 9.17
C ARG A 96 11.40 6.57 8.55
N PRO A 97 10.59 7.37 9.28
CA PRO A 97 9.90 8.54 8.74
C PRO A 97 10.79 9.53 7.99
N GLU A 98 11.98 9.82 8.51
CA GLU A 98 12.94 10.74 7.89
C GLU A 98 13.41 10.24 6.51
N ASN A 99 13.57 8.93 6.36
CA ASN A 99 13.96 8.31 5.10
C ASN A 99 12.80 8.28 4.11
N VAL A 100 11.58 8.00 4.59
CA VAL A 100 10.34 8.05 3.78
C VAL A 100 10.16 9.46 3.23
N ASN A 101 10.20 10.47 4.10
CA ASN A 101 10.04 11.86 3.70
C ASN A 101 11.06 12.31 2.66
N ARG A 102 12.32 11.86 2.76
CA ARG A 102 13.33 12.13 1.71
C ARG A 102 12.95 11.47 0.38
N MET A 103 12.62 10.18 0.40
CA MET A 103 12.25 9.44 -0.81
C MET A 103 11.01 10.03 -1.49
N VAL A 104 9.99 10.40 -0.70
CA VAL A 104 8.78 11.03 -1.22
C VAL A 104 9.10 12.37 -1.88
N ARG A 105 9.94 13.21 -1.28
CA ARG A 105 10.37 14.48 -1.89
C ARG A 105 11.09 14.28 -3.23
N GLU A 106 11.95 13.28 -3.32
CA GLU A 106 12.75 13.02 -4.53
C GLU A 106 11.90 12.41 -5.66
N ILE A 107 10.91 11.57 -5.34
CA ILE A 107 10.10 10.88 -6.35
C ILE A 107 8.84 11.64 -6.75
N PHE A 108 8.11 12.20 -5.79
CA PHE A 108 6.75 12.71 -6.03
C PHE A 108 6.73 14.19 -6.44
N GLY A 109 7.79 14.95 -6.18
CA GLY A 109 7.82 16.39 -6.49
C GLY A 109 6.57 17.11 -5.98
N ASN A 110 5.85 17.77 -6.89
CA ASN A 110 4.62 18.50 -6.59
C ASN A 110 3.43 17.58 -6.23
N TYR A 111 3.43 16.31 -6.68
CA TYR A 111 2.37 15.36 -6.32
C TYR A 111 2.35 15.03 -4.83
N ARG A 112 3.43 15.32 -4.08
CA ARG A 112 3.50 15.10 -2.63
C ARG A 112 2.35 15.77 -1.88
N GLU A 113 1.94 16.97 -2.31
CA GLU A 113 0.87 17.73 -1.66
C GLU A 113 -0.51 17.12 -1.85
N ARG A 114 -0.65 16.18 -2.79
CA ARG A 114 -1.88 15.47 -3.11
C ARG A 114 -1.96 14.08 -2.46
N LEU A 115 -0.93 13.66 -1.74
CA LEU A 115 -0.96 12.43 -0.95
C LEU A 115 -1.87 12.62 0.27
N ILE A 116 -2.80 11.69 0.51
CA ILE A 116 -3.70 11.77 1.66
C ILE A 116 -3.02 11.36 2.97
N ALA A 117 -1.91 10.61 2.88
CA ALA A 117 -1.05 10.27 4.01
C ALA A 117 0.34 9.81 3.54
N VAL A 118 1.33 9.99 4.42
CA VAL A 118 2.68 9.45 4.28
C VAL A 118 3.07 8.74 5.58
N TRP A 119 3.06 7.42 5.55
CA TRP A 119 3.34 6.56 6.70
C TRP A 119 4.71 5.89 6.58
N GLY A 120 5.47 5.95 7.68
CA GLY A 120 6.74 5.23 7.84
C GLY A 120 6.62 4.07 8.81
N ARG A 121 7.78 3.59 9.26
CA ARG A 121 7.94 2.52 10.26
C ARG A 121 7.18 2.77 11.56
N ASP A 122 6.98 4.05 11.91
CA ASP A 122 6.27 4.51 13.10
C ASP A 122 4.76 4.21 13.08
N LYS A 123 4.21 3.83 11.92
CA LYS A 123 2.79 3.54 11.73
C LYS A 123 2.47 2.05 11.61
N PHE A 124 3.38 1.20 12.06
CA PHE A 124 3.19 -0.26 12.08
C PHE A 124 2.78 -0.81 13.45
N GLY A 125 2.61 0.03 14.47
CA GLY A 125 2.27 -0.44 15.83
C GLY A 125 3.39 -1.24 16.50
N LEU A 126 4.65 -0.95 16.14
CA LEU A 126 5.83 -1.63 16.67
C LEU A 126 6.15 -1.16 18.09
N SER A 127 6.66 -2.08 18.90
CA SER A 127 7.36 -1.71 20.13
C SER A 127 8.59 -0.85 19.84
N GLU A 128 9.13 -0.18 20.86
CA GLU A 128 10.35 0.62 20.72
C GLU A 128 11.54 -0.24 20.23
N GLU A 129 11.70 -1.45 20.77
CA GLU A 129 12.75 -2.39 20.35
C GLU A 129 12.60 -2.79 18.88
N GLU A 130 11.40 -3.21 18.47
CA GLU A 130 11.11 -3.58 17.07
C GLU A 130 11.34 -2.38 16.13
N PHE A 131 11.00 -1.17 16.56
CA PHE A 131 11.22 0.03 15.77
C PHE A 131 12.71 0.26 15.47
N PHE A 132 13.60 -0.02 16.41
CA PHE A 132 15.05 0.22 16.25
C PHE A 132 15.84 -0.97 15.67
N THR A 133 15.26 -2.18 15.62
CA THR A 133 15.88 -3.39 15.07
C THR A 133 15.50 -3.66 13.60
N ASP A 134 15.96 -4.79 13.05
CA ASP A 134 15.66 -5.25 11.68
C ASP A 134 14.34 -6.03 11.57
N PHE A 135 13.46 -5.91 12.57
CA PHE A 135 12.13 -6.48 12.56
C PHE A 135 11.39 -6.17 11.24
N LYS A 136 10.74 -7.19 10.67
CA LYS A 136 10.07 -7.12 9.37
C LYS A 136 8.56 -6.94 9.58
N PRO A 137 8.04 -5.70 9.48
CA PRO A 137 6.67 -5.44 9.86
C PRO A 137 5.69 -5.85 8.74
N ILE A 138 4.48 -6.23 9.13
CA ILE A 138 3.35 -6.57 8.24
C ILE A 138 2.46 -5.34 8.06
N LYS A 139 1.94 -5.10 6.86
CA LYS A 139 0.99 -4.03 6.55
C LYS A 139 -0.44 -4.50 6.79
N ASN A 140 -0.92 -4.33 8.01
CA ASN A 140 -2.33 -4.59 8.33
C ASN A 140 -3.25 -3.46 7.82
N LEU A 141 -3.98 -3.70 6.72
CA LEU A 141 -4.85 -2.68 6.13
C LEU A 141 -5.99 -2.22 7.04
N GLU A 142 -6.38 -3.00 8.05
CA GLU A 142 -7.39 -2.59 9.03
C GLU A 142 -6.97 -1.35 9.82
N ILE A 143 -5.67 -1.17 10.09
CA ILE A 143 -5.14 0.05 10.75
C ILE A 143 -5.42 1.28 9.88
N VAL A 144 -5.26 1.14 8.56
CA VAL A 144 -5.51 2.20 7.59
C VAL A 144 -7.00 2.53 7.53
N TRP A 145 -7.85 1.50 7.43
CA TRP A 145 -9.30 1.67 7.37
C TRP A 145 -9.83 2.32 8.64
N LYS A 146 -9.38 1.86 9.82
CA LYS A 146 -9.74 2.43 11.11
C LYS A 146 -9.36 3.91 11.18
N GLU A 147 -8.10 4.26 10.91
CA GLU A 147 -7.62 5.66 10.98
C GLU A 147 -8.44 6.59 10.09
N PHE A 148 -8.65 6.22 8.83
CA PHE A 148 -9.37 7.11 7.89
C PHE A 148 -10.88 7.16 8.19
N ASN A 149 -11.51 6.04 8.55
CA ASN A 149 -12.95 6.02 8.79
C ASN A 149 -13.33 6.66 10.14
N GLU A 150 -12.47 6.58 11.17
CA GLU A 150 -12.69 7.26 12.46
C GLU A 150 -12.49 8.78 12.36
N LYS A 151 -11.46 9.24 11.66
CA LYS A 151 -11.24 10.69 11.43
C LYS A 151 -12.40 11.35 10.69
N ASN A 152 -13.08 10.60 9.84
CA ASN A 152 -14.28 11.04 9.11
C ASN A 152 -15.54 11.18 10.00
N GLY A 153 -15.48 10.78 11.28
CA GLY A 153 -16.58 10.89 12.24
C GLY A 153 -16.85 12.30 12.78
N SER A 154 -15.97 13.28 12.50
CA SER A 154 -16.01 14.60 13.16
C SER A 154 -16.46 15.79 12.27
N ASN A 155 -16.58 15.62 10.94
CA ASN A 155 -17.03 16.70 10.03
C ASN A 155 -18.23 16.28 9.17
N PHE A 156 -19.20 17.19 9.04
CA PHE A 156 -20.44 17.09 8.25
C PHE A 156 -20.20 17.33 6.74
N ASP A 157 -19.28 16.59 6.12
CA ASP A 157 -19.08 16.67 4.67
C ASP A 157 -19.82 15.50 3.98
N GLU A 158 -20.67 15.80 3.00
CA GLU A 158 -21.59 14.84 2.35
C GLU A 158 -20.88 13.85 1.40
N GLN A 159 -19.58 14.00 1.17
CA GLN A 159 -18.77 13.13 0.30
C GLN A 159 -17.80 12.24 1.10
N LYS A 160 -18.28 11.60 2.17
CA LYS A 160 -17.48 10.67 2.98
C LYS A 160 -17.06 9.46 2.14
N LYS A 161 -15.76 9.34 1.86
CA LYS A 161 -15.16 8.14 1.28
C LYS A 161 -14.76 7.19 2.42
N GLU A 162 -15.52 6.13 2.59
CA GLU A 162 -15.16 5.02 3.49
C GLU A 162 -14.17 4.09 2.76
N PHE A 163 -13.02 3.82 3.38
CA PHE A 163 -12.05 2.85 2.85
C PHE A 163 -12.18 1.51 3.55
N ASN A 164 -12.20 0.44 2.78
CA ASN A 164 -12.30 -0.93 3.27
C ASN A 164 -11.71 -1.92 2.25
N GLN A 165 -11.90 -3.21 2.51
CA GLN A 165 -11.44 -4.31 1.66
C GLN A 165 -11.90 -4.21 0.20
N THR A 166 -13.09 -3.68 -0.08
CA THR A 166 -13.66 -3.66 -1.43
C THR A 166 -13.07 -2.57 -2.33
N ASN A 167 -12.33 -1.60 -1.77
CA ASN A 167 -11.83 -0.44 -2.51
C ASN A 167 -10.37 -0.05 -2.22
N THR A 168 -9.62 -0.86 -1.47
CA THR A 168 -8.22 -0.59 -1.12
C THR A 168 -7.26 -1.49 -1.89
N ILE A 169 -6.21 -0.92 -2.49
CA ILE A 169 -5.16 -1.63 -3.22
C ILE A 169 -3.81 -1.29 -2.59
N LEU A 170 -3.07 -2.29 -2.13
CA LEU A 170 -1.67 -2.19 -1.72
C LEU A 170 -0.75 -2.57 -2.88
N ILE A 171 0.26 -1.77 -3.18
CA ILE A 171 1.28 -2.04 -4.19
C ILE A 171 2.62 -2.18 -3.47
N ASP A 172 3.17 -3.39 -3.46
CA ASP A 172 4.38 -3.73 -2.69
C ASP A 172 5.15 -4.88 -3.34
N ASP A 173 6.48 -4.79 -3.38
CA ASP A 173 7.37 -5.85 -3.89
C ASP A 173 7.51 -7.06 -2.97
N SER A 174 7.07 -6.96 -1.71
CA SER A 174 7.29 -7.96 -0.67
C SER A 174 5.99 -8.68 -0.27
N PRO A 175 5.71 -9.90 -0.78
CA PRO A 175 4.48 -10.64 -0.48
C PRO A 175 4.19 -10.83 1.01
N TYR A 176 5.23 -11.04 1.83
CA TYR A 176 5.05 -11.25 3.27
C TYR A 176 4.39 -10.07 3.98
N LYS A 177 4.56 -8.83 3.47
CA LYS A 177 3.97 -7.65 4.12
C LYS A 177 2.45 -7.60 3.97
N ALA A 178 1.87 -8.32 3.01
CA ALA A 178 0.44 -8.32 2.73
C ALA A 178 -0.29 -9.54 3.29
N GLN A 179 0.36 -10.36 4.12
CA GLN A 179 -0.18 -11.66 4.52
C GLN A 179 -1.56 -11.63 5.21
N LEU A 180 -1.92 -10.50 5.85
CA LEU A 180 -3.23 -10.34 6.49
C LEU A 180 -4.37 -10.04 5.50
N GLN A 181 -4.07 -9.38 4.38
CA GLN A 181 -5.02 -9.05 3.33
C GLN A 181 -4.40 -9.27 1.93
N PRO A 182 -4.02 -10.51 1.57
CA PRO A 182 -3.21 -10.79 0.39
C PRO A 182 -3.92 -10.46 -0.92
N PHE A 183 -5.25 -10.59 -0.95
CA PHE A 183 -6.05 -10.25 -2.12
C PHE A 183 -6.34 -8.75 -2.25
N ASN A 184 -5.84 -7.91 -1.36
CA ASN A 184 -5.80 -6.46 -1.57
C ASN A 184 -4.45 -5.99 -2.11
N ALA A 185 -3.50 -6.90 -2.32
CA ALA A 185 -2.14 -6.54 -2.72
C ALA A 185 -1.82 -6.92 -4.17
N ILE A 186 -1.14 -6.00 -4.85
CA ILE A 186 -0.47 -6.22 -6.12
C ILE A 186 1.02 -6.34 -5.84
N HIS A 187 1.60 -7.48 -6.20
CA HIS A 187 3.01 -7.77 -5.99
C HIS A 187 3.82 -7.49 -7.24
N LEU A 188 4.69 -6.48 -7.16
CA LEU A 188 5.66 -6.19 -8.20
C LEU A 188 6.92 -7.01 -8.00
N SER A 189 7.64 -7.25 -9.09
CA SER A 189 9.03 -7.69 -9.01
C SER A 189 9.86 -6.61 -8.30
N GLU A 190 10.74 -7.01 -7.38
CA GLU A 190 11.61 -6.08 -6.67
C GLU A 190 12.51 -5.32 -7.66
N PHE A 191 12.43 -4.00 -7.64
CA PHE A 191 13.23 -3.14 -8.49
C PHE A 191 14.70 -3.09 -8.03
N LYS A 192 15.58 -3.65 -8.87
CA LYS A 192 17.03 -3.71 -8.64
C LYS A 192 17.84 -2.88 -9.63
N ARG A 193 17.31 -1.72 -10.06
CA ARG A 193 17.96 -0.79 -11.02
C ARG A 193 18.09 -1.34 -12.44
N ASN A 194 17.19 -2.23 -12.85
CA ASN A 194 17.10 -2.64 -14.25
C ASN A 194 16.46 -1.51 -15.07
N GLU A 195 17.16 -0.97 -16.07
CA GLU A 195 16.63 0.09 -16.94
C GLU A 195 15.59 -0.44 -17.95
N GLU A 196 15.59 -1.75 -18.19
CA GLU A 196 14.60 -2.44 -19.01
C GLU A 196 13.33 -2.82 -18.23
N ASP A 197 13.23 -2.47 -16.94
CA ASP A 197 12.04 -2.70 -16.14
C ASP A 197 10.80 -2.00 -16.74
N ARG A 198 9.67 -2.71 -16.79
CA ARG A 198 8.38 -2.22 -17.33
C ARG A 198 7.22 -2.43 -16.35
N GLU A 199 7.52 -2.73 -15.08
CA GLU A 199 6.51 -3.10 -14.10
C GLU A 199 5.56 -1.95 -13.78
N LEU A 200 6.07 -0.71 -13.80
CA LEU A 200 5.22 0.48 -13.62
C LEU A 200 4.24 0.70 -14.78
N LEU A 201 4.58 0.30 -16.01
CA LEU A 201 3.61 0.35 -17.12
C LEU A 201 2.56 -0.77 -17.00
N ARG A 202 2.98 -1.98 -16.61
CA ARG A 202 2.08 -3.13 -16.35
C ARG A 202 1.03 -2.79 -15.31
N ILE A 203 1.44 -2.15 -14.22
CA ILE A 203 0.48 -1.77 -13.18
C ILE A 203 -0.43 -0.63 -13.61
N ILE A 204 -0.01 0.30 -14.49
CA ILE A 204 -0.93 1.29 -15.07
C ILE A 204 -2.06 0.57 -15.81
N GLU A 205 -1.75 -0.40 -16.68
CA GLU A 205 -2.76 -1.16 -17.42
C GLU A 205 -3.68 -1.96 -16.49
N TYR A 206 -3.11 -2.59 -15.47
CA TYR A 206 -3.91 -3.30 -14.46
C TYR A 206 -4.83 -2.33 -13.71
N LEU A 207 -4.34 -1.16 -13.30
CA LEU A 207 -5.12 -0.14 -12.61
C LEU A 207 -6.22 0.47 -13.49
N LYS A 208 -6.00 0.58 -14.81
CA LYS A 208 -7.02 0.99 -15.79
C LYS A 208 -8.20 0.03 -15.80
N SER A 209 -7.97 -1.26 -15.59
CA SER A 209 -9.03 -2.28 -15.52
C SER A 209 -9.73 -2.31 -14.16
N ILE A 210 -8.94 -2.30 -13.06
CA ILE A 210 -9.45 -2.58 -11.72
C ILE A 210 -10.25 -1.42 -11.11
N LYS A 211 -10.03 -0.18 -11.58
CA LYS A 211 -10.74 1.00 -11.08
C LYS A 211 -12.26 0.95 -11.25
N TYR A 212 -12.76 0.12 -12.18
CA TYR A 212 -14.19 -0.10 -12.44
C TYR A 212 -14.81 -1.21 -11.60
N GLN A 213 -14.04 -1.93 -10.80
CA GLN A 213 -14.49 -3.11 -10.08
C GLN A 213 -15.11 -2.73 -8.73
N SER A 214 -16.22 -3.37 -8.37
CA SER A 214 -16.94 -3.10 -7.11
C SER A 214 -16.29 -3.76 -5.89
N ASN A 215 -15.59 -4.88 -6.09
CA ASN A 215 -14.86 -5.59 -5.04
C ASN A 215 -13.41 -5.85 -5.50
N ILE A 216 -12.48 -5.04 -4.99
CA ILE A 216 -11.05 -5.16 -5.28
C ILE A 216 -10.50 -6.52 -4.84
N SER A 217 -10.84 -6.98 -3.63
CA SER A 217 -10.27 -8.21 -3.09
C SER A 217 -10.69 -9.46 -3.88
N ALA A 218 -11.96 -9.55 -4.29
CA ALA A 218 -12.41 -10.62 -5.16
C ALA A 218 -11.77 -10.54 -6.55
N PHE A 219 -11.68 -9.33 -7.13
CA PHE A 219 -11.11 -9.15 -8.45
C PHE A 219 -9.62 -9.54 -8.51
N ILE A 220 -8.80 -9.13 -7.54
CA ILE A 220 -7.37 -9.50 -7.51
C ILE A 220 -7.21 -11.01 -7.33
N LYS A 221 -8.07 -11.66 -6.54
CA LYS A 221 -8.06 -13.12 -6.40
C LYS A 221 -8.37 -13.84 -7.72
N GLU A 222 -9.36 -13.38 -8.47
CA GLU A 222 -9.78 -13.99 -9.75
C GLU A 222 -8.85 -13.62 -10.92
N HIS A 223 -8.27 -12.43 -10.88
CA HIS A 223 -7.42 -11.86 -11.91
C HIS A 223 -6.11 -11.34 -11.32
N PRO A 224 -5.25 -12.23 -10.79
CA PRO A 224 -4.01 -11.81 -10.15
C PRO A 224 -3.12 -11.02 -11.12
N PHE A 225 -2.44 -10.01 -10.61
CA PHE A 225 -1.46 -9.26 -11.37
C PHE A 225 -0.33 -10.18 -11.86
N ASN A 226 0.07 -10.03 -13.13
CA ASN A 226 1.11 -10.84 -13.75
C ASN A 226 2.29 -9.95 -14.17
N THR A 227 3.41 -10.09 -13.48
CA THR A 227 4.65 -9.35 -13.78
C THR A 227 5.21 -9.67 -15.17
N ASN A 228 4.77 -10.76 -15.81
CA ASN A 228 5.23 -11.20 -17.12
C ASN A 228 4.28 -10.82 -18.28
N SER A 229 3.15 -10.15 -18.05
CA SER A 229 2.23 -9.72 -19.12
C SER A 229 2.85 -8.72 -20.10
N GLU A 230 2.82 -8.97 -21.40
CA GLU A 230 3.37 -8.06 -22.42
C GLU A 230 2.81 -6.63 -22.29
N VAL A 231 3.70 -5.63 -22.36
CA VAL A 231 3.42 -4.19 -22.34
C VAL A 231 4.38 -3.48 -23.27
#